data_AF-A0A944NU40-F1
#
_entry.id   AF-A0A944NU40-F1
#
_cell.length_a   1.000
_cell.length_b   1.000
_cell.length_c   1.000
_cell.angle_alpha   90.00
_cell.angle_beta   90.00
_cell.angle_gamma   90.00
#
_symmetry.space_group_name_H-M   'P 1'
#
loop_
_entity.id
_entity.type
_entity.pdbx_description
1 polymer ?
#
loop_
_entity_poly.entity_id
_entity_poly.type
_entity_poly.pdbx_seq_one_letter_code
_entity_poly.pdbx_strand_id
1 'polypeptide(L)' 'MPDAFFKIVVRESEGAPKLICFLYPRRKIKKADGKWNHAAYAVTVDLVEALTGIDFLTALPDERESAVESKVTT' A
#
# COMPACT_ATOMS: atom_id res chain seq x y z
N MET A 1 19.85 -7.68 -4.77
CA MET A 1 19.24 -7.54 -3.43
C MET A 1 18.17 -6.44 -3.54
N PRO A 2 16.91 -6.61 -3.09
CA PRO A 2 15.83 -5.63 -3.31
C PRO A 2 16.05 -4.35 -2.47
N ASP A 3 15.83 -3.17 -3.03
CA ASP A 3 16.00 -1.89 -2.30
C ASP A 3 14.83 -1.57 -1.36
N ALA A 4 13.67 -2.19 -1.58
CA ALA A 4 12.49 -2.10 -0.73
C ALA A 4 11.64 -3.37 -0.86
N PHE A 5 10.72 -3.54 0.09
CA PHE A 5 9.67 -4.55 0.09
C PHE A 5 8.33 -3.85 0.26
N PHE A 6 7.31 -4.26 -0.49
CA PHE A 6 5.96 -3.75 -0.32
C PHE A 6 5.01 -4.81 0.24
N LYS A 7 3.92 -4.36 0.85
CA LYS A 7 2.81 -5.22 1.25
C LYS A 7 1.50 -4.48 1.04
N ILE A 8 0.66 -5.02 0.17
CA ILE A 8 -0.70 -4.55 -0.06
C ILE A 8 -1.64 -5.43 0.77
N VAL A 9 -2.51 -4.81 1.56
CA VAL A 9 -3.53 -5.48 2.35
C VAL A 9 -4.89 -4.91 1.96
N VAL A 10 -5.75 -5.80 1.47
CA VAL A 10 -7.13 -5.48 1.11
C VAL A 10 -8.04 -6.15 2.12
N ARG A 11 -9.00 -5.37 2.64
CA ARG A 11 -10.12 -5.85 3.44
C ARG A 11 -11.38 -5.69 2.62
N GLU A 12 -11.99 -6.82 2.29
CA GLU A 12 -13.33 -6.85 1.72
C GLU A 12 -14.35 -6.35 2.75
N SER A 13 -15.27 -5.51 2.29
CA SER A 13 -16.37 -4.97 3.08
C SER A 13 -17.57 -4.80 2.14
N GLU A 14 -18.78 -4.98 2.67
CA GLU A 14 -20.01 -4.66 1.93
C GLU A 14 -20.00 -3.16 1.57
N GLY A 15 -19.89 -2.84 0.27
CA GLY A 15 -19.82 -1.48 -0.24
C GLY A 15 -18.48 -1.14 -0.92
N ALA A 16 -17.50 -0.73 -0.11
CA ALA A 16 -16.19 -0.29 -0.59
C ALA A 16 -15.04 -1.06 0.09
N PRO A 17 -14.16 -1.73 -0.68
CA PRO A 17 -12.99 -2.39 -0.11
C PRO A 17 -12.07 -1.37 0.54
N LYS A 18 -11.50 -1.73 1.69
CA LYS A 18 -10.48 -0.92 2.34
C LYS A 18 -9.10 -1.46 1.97
N LEU A 19 -8.24 -0.55 1.54
CA LEU A 19 -6.88 -0.84 1.11
C LEU A 19 -5.91 -0.14 2.06
N ILE A 20 -4.84 -0.82 2.44
CA ILE A 20 -3.63 -0.17 2.92
C ILE A 20 -2.41 -0.80 2.22
N CYS A 21 -1.53 0.05 1.72
CA CYS A 21 -0.28 -0.37 1.11
C CYS A 21 0.89 0.15 1.95
N PHE A 22 1.89 -0.70 2.16
CA PHE A 22 3.12 -0.34 2.86
C PHE A 22 4.33 -0.51 1.94
N LEU A 23 5.28 0.43 2.00
CA LEU A 23 6.58 0.33 1.32
C LEU A 23 7.71 0.46 2.34
N TYR A 24 8.39 -0.65 2.61
CA TYR A 24 9.50 -0.74 3.54
C TYR A 24 10.84 -0.69 2.81
N PRO A 25 11.66 0.34 3.03
CA PRO A 25 13.00 0.39 2.44
C PRO A 25 13.90 -0.66 3.10
N ARG A 26 14.95 -1.10 2.39
CA ARG A 26 15.99 -2.02 2.89
C ARG A 26 16.91 -1.32 3.92
N ARG A 27 16.31 -0.80 5.01
CA ARG A 27 16.95 -0.18 6.17
C ARG A 27 16.09 -0.40 7.41
N LYS A 28 16.64 -0.12 8.60
CA LYS A 28 15.89 -0.24 9.85
C LYS A 28 14.65 0.66 9.81
N ILE A 29 13.51 0.05 10.16
CA ILE A 29 12.23 0.74 10.34
C ILE A 29 12.33 1.65 11.57
N LYS A 30 11.77 2.85 11.49
CA LYS A 30 11.76 3.78 12.64
C LYS A 30 10.75 3.32 13.69
N LYS A 31 11.12 3.44 14.96
CA LYS A 31 10.20 3.26 16.09
C LYS A 31 9.68 4.62 16.54
N ALA A 32 8.41 4.68 16.93
CA ALA A 32 7.81 5.78 17.68
C ALA A 32 7.26 5.18 18.97
N ASP A 33 7.60 5.77 20.13
CA ASP A 33 7.12 5.33 21.45
C ASP A 33 7.30 3.84 21.73
N GLY A 34 8.46 3.28 21.34
CA GLY A 34 8.79 1.87 21.52
C GLY A 34 8.10 0.90 20.55
N LYS A 35 7.17 1.37 19.71
CA LYS A 35 6.45 0.57 18.69
C LYS A 35 6.96 0.87 17.28
N TRP A 36 6.85 -0.11 16.38
CA TRP A 36 7.17 0.10 14.97
C TRP A 36 6.11 1.01 14.34
N ASN A 37 6.54 2.14 13.78
CA ASN A 37 5.62 3.09 13.16
C ASN A 37 5.32 2.68 11.71
N HIS A 38 4.42 1.70 11.54
CA HIS A 38 4.02 1.20 10.22
C HIS A 38 3.29 2.26 9.39
N ALA A 39 2.54 3.16 10.02
CA ALA A 39 1.83 4.24 9.35
C ALA A 39 2.78 5.19 8.60
N ALA A 40 4.01 5.39 9.11
CA ALA A 40 5.03 6.18 8.41
C ALA A 40 5.53 5.57 7.09
N TYR A 41 5.15 4.33 6.80
CA TYR A 41 5.48 3.61 5.57
C TYR A 41 4.24 3.33 4.71
N ALA A 42 3.08 3.86 5.11
CA ALA A 42 1.86 3.76 4.31
C ALA A 42 2.01 4.63 3.05
N VAL A 43 1.75 4.03 1.89
CA VAL A 43 1.83 4.67 0.57
C VAL A 43 0.59 4.32 -0.25
N THR A 44 0.41 4.97 -1.39
CA THR A 44 -0.61 4.60 -2.38
C THR A 44 -0.19 3.34 -3.12
N VAL A 45 -1.16 2.64 -3.72
CA VAL A 45 -0.86 1.51 -4.61
C VAL A 45 -0.23 2.04 -5.90
N ASP A 46 -0.73 3.15 -6.45
CA ASP A 46 -0.14 3.86 -7.60
C ASP A 46 1.39 3.99 -7.52
N LEU A 47 1.91 4.34 -6.33
CA LEU A 47 3.34 4.52 -6.14
C LEU A 47 4.10 3.19 -6.22
N VAL A 48 3.51 2.11 -5.74
CA VAL A 48 4.13 0.78 -5.83
C VAL A 48 4.07 0.26 -7.27
N GLU A 49 3.00 0.52 -8.00
CA GLU A 49 2.88 0.17 -9.42
C GLU A 49 3.90 0.93 -10.26
N ALA A 50 4.04 2.25 -10.04
CA ALA A 50 5.06 3.06 -10.69
C ALA A 50 6.49 2.57 -10.42
N LEU A 51 6.75 1.99 -9.22
CA LEU A 51 8.07 1.45 -8.86
C LEU A 51 8.32 0.04 -9.38
N THR A 52 7.27 -0.78 -9.52
CA THR A 52 7.38 -2.21 -9.86
C THR A 52 7.06 -2.52 -11.31
N GLY A 53 6.30 -1.65 -11.98
CA GLY A 53 5.70 -1.90 -13.30
C GLY A 53 4.61 -2.97 -13.29
N ILE A 54 4.09 -3.33 -12.11
CA ILE A 54 3.03 -4.33 -11.94
C ILE A 54 1.73 -3.58 -11.71
N ASP A 55 0.69 -4.01 -12.41
CA ASP A 55 -0.70 -3.56 -12.24
C ASP A 55 -1.36 -4.43 -11.16
N PHE A 56 -1.73 -3.86 -10.03
CA PHE A 56 -2.42 -4.56 -8.94
C PHE A 56 -3.93 -4.36 -9.08
N LEU A 57 -4.70 -5.09 -8.27
CA LEU A 57 -6.16 -4.91 -8.16
C LEU A 57 -6.99 -5.01 -9.46
N THR A 58 -6.41 -5.49 -10.57
CA THR A 58 -7.04 -5.70 -11.90
C THR A 58 -8.32 -6.54 -11.93
N ALA A 59 -8.71 -7.12 -10.79
CA ALA A 59 -9.99 -7.80 -10.59
C ALA A 59 -11.14 -6.81 -10.23
N LEU A 60 -10.81 -5.56 -9.89
CA LEU A 60 -11.76 -4.48 -9.65
C LEU A 60 -12.08 -3.77 -10.98
N PRO A 61 -13.28 -3.20 -11.13
CA PRO A 61 -13.57 -2.29 -12.25
C PRO A 61 -12.69 -1.03 -12.17
N ASP A 62 -12.24 -0.51 -13.32
CA ASP A 62 -11.33 0.63 -13.45
C ASP A 62 -11.71 1.83 -12.55
N GLU A 63 -13.00 2.19 -12.50
CA GLU A 63 -13.49 3.31 -11.68
C GLU A 63 -13.25 3.09 -10.18
N ARG A 64 -13.34 1.84 -9.72
CA ARG A 64 -13.12 1.47 -8.31
C ARG A 64 -11.64 1.29 -8.02
N GLU A 65 -10.90 0.74 -8.97
CA GLU A 65 -9.45 0.59 -8.92
C GLU A 65 -8.78 1.96 -8.74
N SER A 66 -9.00 2.89 -9.68
CA SER A 66 -8.48 4.26 -9.61
C SER A 66 -8.90 5.00 -8.33
N ALA A 67 -10.12 4.77 -7.84
CA ALA A 67 -10.61 5.44 -6.63
C ALA A 67 -9.96 4.92 -5.33
N VAL A 68 -9.45 3.69 -5.34
CA VAL A 68 -8.86 3.01 -4.19
C VAL A 68 -7.35 3.18 -4.20
N GLU A 69 -6.69 3.04 -5.35
CA GLU A 69 -5.23 3.02 -5.45
C GLU A 69 -4.57 4.35 -5.09
N SER A 70 -5.21 5.47 -5.41
CA SER A 70 -4.72 6.81 -5.08
C SER A 70 -4.93 7.22 -3.62
N LYS A 71 -5.52 6.37 -2.77
CA LYS A 71 -5.82 6.70 -1.37
C LYS A 71 -4.89 5.98 -0.39
N VAL A 72 -4.31 6.76 0.52
CA VAL A 72 -3.65 6.23 1.72
C VAL A 72 -4.69 6.14 2.83
N THR A 73 -5.23 4.95 3.10
CA THR A 73 -6.07 4.72 4.28
C THR A 73 -5.16 4.42 5.48
N THR A 74 -5.08 5.32 6.45
CA THR A 74 -4.28 5.15 7.69
C THR A 74 -5.17 4.78 8.87
#